data_AF-A0A6G1TZ27-F1
#
_entry.id   AF-A0A6G1TZ27-F1
#
_cell.length_a   1.000
_cell.length_b   1.000
_cell.length_c   1.000
_cell.angle_alpha   90.00
_cell.angle_beta   90.00
_cell.angle_gamma   90.00
#
_symmetry.space_group_name_H-M   'P 1'
#
loop_
_entity.id
_entity.type
_entity.pdbx_description
1 polymer ?
#
loop_
_entity_poly.entity_id
_entity_poly.type
_entity_poly.pdbx_seq_one_letter_code
_entity_poly.pdbx_strand_id
1 'polypeptide(L)'
;MSEIIVPVYICALVASVLALVLAIILSNNVAYQPNLSDVRKRKGIFWFSSIVAPVVSALLAFLFVYIGLKTGSKKSTFMLHMFIGLCVSWVVYVALGFVVSKANKQGKLGSWF
;
A
#
# COMPACT_ATOMS: atom_id res chain seq x y z
N MET A 1 -0.60 20.16 -16.24
CA MET A 1 -0.77 18.69 -16.15
C MET A 1 0.04 18.10 -15.00
N SER A 2 1.33 18.44 -14.87
CA SER A 2 2.19 18.03 -13.75
C SER A 2 1.58 18.25 -12.35
N GLU A 3 0.87 19.37 -12.17
CA GLU A 3 0.17 19.76 -10.93
C GLU A 3 -0.85 18.72 -10.41
N ILE A 4 -1.34 17.81 -11.26
CA ILE A 4 -2.29 16.75 -10.88
C ILE A 4 -1.55 15.41 -10.79
N ILE A 5 -0.72 15.13 -11.78
CA ILE A 5 -0.05 13.85 -11.95
C ILE A 5 0.90 13.56 -10.79
N VAL A 6 1.78 14.52 -10.48
CA VAL A 6 2.82 14.33 -9.46
C VAL A 6 2.21 14.12 -8.06
N PRO A 7 1.27 14.97 -7.59
CA PRO A 7 0.65 14.77 -6.28
C PRO A 7 -0.11 13.45 -6.13
N VAL A 8 -0.77 12.97 -7.20
CA VAL A 8 -1.47 11.68 -7.18
C VAL A 8 -0.49 10.52 -6.95
N TYR A 9 0.66 10.52 -7.62
CA TYR A 9 1.67 9.48 -7.40
C TYR A 9 2.36 9.61 -6.04
N ILE A 10 2.55 10.82 -5.52
CA ILE A 10 3.02 11.01 -4.13
C ILE A 10 2.02 10.38 -3.14
N CYS A 11 0.72 10.63 -3.31
CA CYS A 11 -0.32 10.02 -2.48
C CYS A 11 -0.28 8.48 -2.56
N ALA A 12 -0.07 7.92 -3.76
CA ALA A 12 0.07 6.48 -3.95
C ALA A 12 1.27 5.89 -3.20
N LEU A 13 2.45 6.53 -3.29
CA LEU A 13 3.65 6.07 -2.59
C LEU A 13 3.50 6.16 -1.07
N VAL A 14 2.94 7.26 -0.56
CA VAL A 14 2.65 7.43 0.87
C VAL A 14 1.69 6.35 1.35
N ALA A 15 0.62 6.08 0.61
CA ALA A 15 -0.34 5.03 0.94
C ALA A 15 0.31 3.63 0.99
N SER A 16 1.19 3.30 0.05
CA SER A 16 1.96 2.05 0.06
C SER A 16 2.77 1.89 1.34
N VAL A 17 3.48 2.93 1.75
CA VAL A 17 4.31 2.91 2.95
C VAL A 17 3.45 2.77 4.20
N LEU A 18 2.36 3.52 4.31
CA LEU A 18 1.43 3.41 5.46
C LEU A 18 0.82 2.01 5.57
N ALA A 19 0.36 1.43 4.45
CA ALA A 19 -0.15 0.07 4.43
C ALA A 19 0.92 -0.96 4.81
N LEU A 20 2.17 -0.77 4.38
CA LEU A 20 3.28 -1.66 4.73
C LEU A 20 3.59 -1.58 6.23
N VAL A 21 3.64 -0.39 6.80
CA VAL A 21 3.83 -0.20 8.25
C VAL A 21 2.73 -0.92 9.03
N LEU A 22 1.47 -0.81 8.60
CA LEU A 22 0.36 -1.54 9.20
C LEU A 22 0.59 -3.07 9.14
N ALA A 23 1.00 -3.60 7.98
CA ALA A 23 1.29 -5.02 7.82
C ALA A 23 2.43 -5.49 8.74
N ILE A 24 3.48 -4.67 8.93
CA ILE A 24 4.59 -4.93 9.86
C ILE A 24 4.07 -5.03 11.29
N ILE A 25 3.30 -4.03 11.74
CA ILE A 25 2.75 -3.98 13.10
C ILE A 25 1.87 -5.21 13.36
N LEU A 26 0.94 -5.51 12.45
CA LEU A 26 0.03 -6.65 12.59
C LEU A 26 0.80 -7.98 12.60
N SER A 27 1.80 -8.15 11.74
CA SER A 27 2.60 -9.37 11.65
C SER A 27 3.46 -9.59 12.90
N ASN A 28 4.01 -8.52 13.48
CA ASN A 28 4.83 -8.60 14.69
C ASN A 28 4.01 -8.94 15.94
N ASN A 29 2.73 -8.58 15.96
CA ASN A 29 1.78 -8.96 17.02
C ASN A 29 1.33 -10.43 16.97
N VAL A 30 1.68 -11.19 15.93
CA VAL A 30 1.41 -12.64 15.90
C VAL A 30 2.44 -13.39 16.73
N ALA A 31 1.98 -14.08 17.78
CA ALA A 31 2.83 -14.96 18.60
C ALA A 31 3.29 -16.19 17.81
N TYR A 32 4.48 -16.71 18.13
CA TYR A 32 4.98 -17.95 17.57
C TYR A 32 4.12 -19.13 18.03
N GLN A 33 3.85 -20.07 17.12
CA GLN A 33 3.11 -21.28 17.45
C GLN A 33 3.90 -22.55 17.08
N PRO A 34 3.82 -23.61 17.89
CA PRO A 34 4.57 -24.85 17.64
C PRO A 34 4.10 -25.59 16.39
N ASN A 35 2.86 -25.35 15.94
CA ASN A 35 2.27 -25.97 14.75
C ASN A 35 2.50 -25.17 13.45
N LEU A 36 3.34 -24.12 13.48
CA LEU A 36 3.62 -23.21 12.35
C LEU A 36 2.39 -22.49 11.77
N SER A 37 1.24 -22.51 12.44
CA SER A 37 0.03 -21.82 11.95
C SER A 37 0.19 -20.30 11.93
N ASP A 38 1.11 -19.77 12.74
CA ASP A 38 1.52 -18.37 12.77
C ASP A 38 2.15 -17.91 11.45
N VAL A 39 2.85 -18.80 10.74
CA VAL A 39 3.39 -18.51 9.40
C VAL A 39 2.27 -18.23 8.40
N ARG A 40 1.27 -19.12 8.35
CA ARG A 40 0.10 -18.94 7.47
C ARG A 40 -0.66 -17.67 7.83
N LYS A 41 -0.80 -17.37 9.12
CA LYS A 41 -1.46 -16.14 9.59
C LYS A 41 -0.72 -14.88 9.15
N ARG A 42 0.61 -14.81 9.29
CA ARG A 42 1.42 -13.66 8.85
C ARG A 42 1.39 -13.46 7.34
N LYS A 43 1.41 -14.53 6.56
CA LYS A 43 1.19 -14.47 5.10
C LYS A 43 -0.19 -13.91 4.76
N GLY A 44 -1.23 -14.37 5.45
CA GLY A 44 -2.59 -13.84 5.32
C GLY A 44 -2.68 -12.35 5.65
N ILE A 45 -2.04 -11.92 6.75
CA ILE A 45 -1.98 -10.50 7.15
C ILE A 45 -1.36 -9.66 6.03
N PHE A 46 -0.20 -10.06 5.48
CA PHE A 46 0.46 -9.30 4.42
C PHE A 46 -0.43 -9.11 3.19
N TRP A 47 -1.06 -10.17 2.69
CA TRP A 47 -1.91 -10.07 1.51
C TRP A 47 -3.23 -9.35 1.77
N PHE A 48 -3.84 -9.53 2.94
CA PHE A 48 -5.04 -8.80 3.33
C PHE A 48 -4.75 -7.29 3.48
N SER A 49 -3.65 -6.94 4.15
CA SER A 49 -3.20 -5.54 4.28
C SER A 49 -2.81 -4.91 2.95
N SER A 50 -2.52 -5.69 1.89
CA SER A 50 -2.23 -5.14 0.57
C SER A 50 -3.39 -4.34 -0.04
N ILE A 51 -4.64 -4.66 0.34
CA ILE A 51 -5.84 -3.93 -0.11
C ILE A 51 -5.88 -2.52 0.49
N VAL A 52 -5.24 -2.31 1.64
CA VAL A 52 -5.20 -1.00 2.31
C VAL A 52 -4.43 0.03 1.46
N ALA A 53 -3.40 -0.40 0.73
CA ALA A 53 -2.60 0.50 -0.12
C ALA A 53 -3.46 1.24 -1.18
N PRO A 54 -4.22 0.56 -2.07
CA PRO A 54 -5.08 1.26 -3.02
C PRO A 54 -6.22 2.02 -2.34
N VAL A 55 -6.82 1.49 -1.28
CA VAL A 55 -7.92 2.21 -0.57
C VAL A 55 -7.44 3.54 0.01
N VAL A 56 -6.29 3.53 0.69
CA VAL A 56 -5.70 4.76 1.26
C VAL A 56 -5.20 5.67 0.15
N SER A 57 -4.65 5.13 -0.95
CA SER A 57 -4.23 5.93 -2.11
C SER A 57 -5.41 6.69 -2.71
N ALA A 58 -6.56 6.03 -2.91
CA ALA A 58 -7.78 6.68 -3.39
C ALA A 58 -8.23 7.80 -2.45
N LEU A 59 -8.27 7.51 -1.15
CA LEU A 59 -8.68 8.47 -0.13
C LEU A 59 -7.77 9.71 -0.08
N LEU A 60 -6.45 9.51 -0.04
CA LEU A 60 -5.48 10.60 -0.04
C LEU A 60 -5.55 11.43 -1.32
N ALA A 61 -5.59 10.79 -2.50
CA ALA A 61 -5.69 11.48 -3.77
C ALA A 61 -7.00 12.28 -3.87
N PHE A 62 -8.11 11.75 -3.35
CA PHE A 62 -9.37 12.46 -3.28
C PHE A 62 -9.29 13.71 -2.39
N LEU A 63 -8.82 13.54 -1.16
CA LEU A 63 -8.78 14.63 -0.17
C LEU A 63 -7.79 15.74 -0.55
N PHE A 64 -6.59 15.38 -1.00
CA PHE A 64 -5.51 16.33 -1.24
C PHE A 64 -5.44 16.89 -2.66
N VAL A 65 -6.05 16.22 -3.64
CA VAL A 65 -5.98 16.65 -5.04
C VAL A 65 -7.37 16.95 -5.59
N TYR A 66 -8.29 15.98 -5.53
CA TYR A 66 -9.57 16.09 -6.24
C TYR A 66 -10.45 17.25 -5.77
N ILE A 67 -10.56 17.48 -4.46
CA ILE A 67 -11.40 18.55 -3.88
C ILE A 67 -10.99 19.94 -4.40
N GLY A 68 -9.71 20.16 -4.68
CA GLY A 68 -9.20 21.43 -5.20
C GLY A 68 -9.43 21.67 -6.70
N LEU A 69 -9.91 20.67 -7.46
CA LEU A 69 -10.03 20.78 -8.92
C LEU A 69 -11.31 21.50 -9.34
N LYS A 70 -11.14 22.63 -10.03
CA LYS A 70 -12.25 23.49 -10.47
C LYS A 70 -12.84 23.15 -11.85
N THR A 71 -12.10 22.46 -12.72
CA THR A 71 -12.53 22.22 -14.11
C THR A 71 -12.75 20.73 -14.40
N GLY A 72 -13.73 20.42 -15.25
CA GLY A 72 -14.07 19.05 -15.63
C GLY A 72 -12.92 18.32 -16.33
N SER A 73 -12.17 19.01 -17.20
CA SER A 73 -10.97 18.46 -17.85
C SER A 73 -9.91 18.00 -16.83
N LYS A 74 -9.63 18.81 -15.79
CA LYS A 74 -8.70 18.44 -14.73
C LYS A 74 -9.19 17.23 -13.92
N LYS A 75 -10.49 17.14 -13.63
CA LYS A 75 -11.09 15.98 -12.94
C LYS A 75 -11.00 14.71 -13.77
N SER A 76 -11.19 14.78 -15.09
CA SER A 76 -11.03 13.62 -15.98
C SER A 76 -9.58 13.10 -15.98
N THR A 77 -8.60 14.01 -16.14
CA THR A 77 -7.17 13.66 -16.02
C THR A 77 -6.84 13.06 -14.65
N PHE A 78 -7.37 13.63 -13.57
CA PHE A 78 -7.20 13.09 -12.22
C PHE A 78 -7.71 11.65 -12.12
N MET A 79 -8.92 11.35 -12.61
CA MET A 79 -9.51 10.01 -12.50
C MET A 79 -8.62 8.96 -13.18
N LEU A 80 -8.09 9.25 -14.37
CA LEU A 80 -7.16 8.36 -15.06
C LEU A 80 -5.91 8.09 -14.21
N HIS A 81 -5.25 9.14 -13.74
CA HIS A 81 -4.03 9.00 -12.93
C HIS A 81 -4.29 8.40 -11.55
N MET A 82 -5.47 8.61 -10.98
CA MET A 82 -5.87 7.96 -9.74
C MET A 82 -5.92 6.45 -9.93
N PHE A 83 -6.59 5.94 -10.98
CA PHE A 83 -6.63 4.51 -11.28
C PHE A 83 -5.22 3.91 -11.47
N ILE A 84 -4.36 4.60 -12.21
CA ILE A 84 -2.96 4.17 -12.37
C ILE A 84 -2.25 4.19 -11.00
N GLY A 85 -2.47 5.24 -10.20
CA GLY A 85 -1.94 5.39 -8.85
C GLY A 85 -2.35 4.25 -7.91
N LEU A 86 -3.58 3.74 -8.03
CA LEU A 86 -4.02 2.55 -7.26
C LEU A 86 -3.17 1.34 -7.58
N CYS A 87 -2.98 1.04 -8.87
CA CYS A 87 -2.13 -0.07 -9.31
C CYS A 87 -0.68 0.12 -8.85
N VAL A 88 -0.13 1.33 -9.02
CA VAL A 88 1.23 1.68 -8.57
C VAL A 88 1.36 1.48 -7.06
N SER A 89 0.38 1.95 -6.27
CA SER A 89 0.44 1.83 -4.81
C SER A 89 0.50 0.37 -4.35
N TRP A 90 -0.27 -0.50 -5.00
CA TRP A 90 -0.28 -1.93 -4.69
C TRP A 90 1.02 -2.61 -5.12
N VAL A 91 1.51 -2.33 -6.33
CA VAL A 91 2.79 -2.88 -6.81
C VAL A 91 3.95 -2.46 -5.92
N VAL A 92 4.01 -1.18 -5.52
CA VAL A 92 5.06 -0.67 -4.63
C VAL A 92 4.96 -1.31 -3.24
N TYR A 93 3.75 -1.47 -2.69
CA TYR A 93 3.55 -2.20 -1.43
C TYR A 93 4.10 -3.63 -1.51
N VAL A 94 3.77 -4.37 -2.59
CA VAL A 94 4.24 -5.76 -2.78
C VAL A 94 5.76 -5.81 -2.94
N ALA A 95 6.34 -4.92 -3.75
CA ALA A 95 7.78 -4.86 -3.99
C ALA A 95 8.57 -4.55 -2.70
N LEU A 96 8.14 -3.53 -1.95
CA LEU A 96 8.76 -3.19 -0.66
C LEU A 96 8.57 -4.31 0.36
N GLY A 97 7.37 -4.91 0.41
CA GLY A 97 7.10 -6.06 1.26
C GLY A 97 8.02 -7.25 0.97
N PHE A 98 8.29 -7.51 -0.31
CA PHE A 98 9.23 -8.56 -0.72
C PHE A 98 10.65 -8.26 -0.24
N VAL A 99 11.13 -7.03 -0.43
CA VAL A 99 12.45 -6.59 0.06
C VAL A 99 12.54 -6.76 1.58
N VAL A 100 11.53 -6.31 2.33
CA VAL A 100 11.47 -6.44 3.80
C VAL A 100 11.46 -7.91 4.23
N SER A 101 10.69 -8.76 3.55
CA SER A 101 10.65 -10.20 3.82
C SER A 101 12.03 -10.85 3.59
N LYS A 102 12.72 -10.51 2.50
CA LYS A 102 14.07 -11.03 2.21
C LYS A 102 15.16 -10.47 3.11
N ALA A 103 15.00 -9.25 3.64
CA ALA A 103 15.90 -8.69 4.64
C ALA A 103 15.71 -9.36 6.01
N ASN A 104 14.49 -9.80 6.35
CA ASN A 104 14.16 -10.37 7.65
C ASN A 104 13.94 -11.90 7.62
N LYS A 105 14.86 -12.65 6.99
CA LYS A 105 14.72 -14.11 6.78
C LYS A 105 14.50 -14.93 8.06
N GLN A 106 15.12 -14.50 9.16
CA GLN A 106 15.04 -15.21 10.44
C GLN A 106 13.93 -14.68 11.36
N GLY A 107 13.32 -13.54 11.01
CA GLY A 107 12.25 -12.93 11.81
C GLY A 107 10.85 -13.18 11.26
N LYS A 108 9.86 -12.60 11.94
CA LYS A 108 8.43 -12.81 11.63
C LYS A 108 8.03 -12.39 10.22
N LEU A 109 8.68 -11.37 9.64
CA LEU A 109 8.32 -10.82 8.33
C LEU A 109 8.86 -11.66 7.16
N GLY A 110 9.84 -12.54 7.42
CA GLY A 110 10.39 -13.43 6.40
C GLY A 110 9.37 -14.42 5.83
N SER A 111 8.24 -14.62 6.51
CA SER A 111 7.21 -15.57 6.11
C SER A 111 6.07 -14.99 5.25
N TRP A 112 6.21 -13.74 4.77
CA TRP A 112 5.18 -13.07 3.96
C TRP A 112 5.02 -13.63 2.54
N PHE A 113 6.07 -14.21 1.98
CA PHE A 113 6.10 -14.81 0.64
C PHE A 113 6.40 -16.29 0.73
#